data_AF-A0A3S8R7R0-F1
#
_entry.id   AF-A0A3S8R7R0-F1
#
_cell.length_a   1.000
_cell.length_b   1.000
_cell.length_c   1.000
_cell.angle_alpha   90.00
_cell.angle_beta   90.00
_cell.angle_gamma   90.00
#
_symmetry.space_group_name_H-M   'P 1'
#
loop_
_entity.id
_entity.type
_entity.pdbx_description
1 polymer ?
#
loop_
_entity_poly.entity_id
_entity_poly.type
_entity_poly.pdbx_seq_one_letter_code
_entity_poly.pdbx_strand_id
1 'polypeptide(L)'
;MVSLGFKLYDKDTIESYQYEYDSGTTIEELSESFSKVEITDLYLSDYEYLDDRKHIVYEDFFQNSLVINLYSLLTSIICLNNVQLSELKYELNENYGYDNDSNYGFCEGGPNFIYKIHLSIEHIGVFDELVKTYVKPKINIPKFYWKFYQENKPLDDQSSIKILTTSTKARRLGYLVLLTDFFHLYNKVSASTINKKFEEFASQSYIVEELKSYKNDKGDVKITKTGISAKPYITLAEQIGLIKKINNVYSIGKKLKVYDLIRNSGIDKKEKHFFELDKFSKLFFFEELLKSDFLYLSILLELIYIKKYVSFLYLRDVFQQAVLNRLESFIGKYNLPASTKREIFRIRKRIENWDKPKIYLEHVLMPRINWLFDLGLIDFKDDKLFFLNESGKVLFNNLCYWYDIEGWYIVNPEQYISRFYQHIFTLIYAPNSKVDEKENFDLKELRKKINSYIEDSFTRFKTLAPNRVTLSQAIQYTKYNLFLKDEIPVEYKFIENHIKEHSKGKYIYKYQSQYGDGYVQKR
;
A
#
# COMPACT_ATOMS: atom_id res chain seq x y z
N MET A 1 -13.09 -23.50 -4.41
CA MET A 1 -12.98 -24.57 -3.38
C MET A 1 -11.49 -24.73 -3.19
N VAL A 2 -10.96 -24.78 -1.97
CA VAL A 2 -9.49 -24.94 -1.82
C VAL A 2 -9.13 -26.36 -2.25
N SER A 3 -8.37 -26.48 -3.34
CA SER A 3 -7.86 -27.75 -3.85
C SER A 3 -6.49 -28.05 -3.25
N LEU A 4 -6.21 -29.32 -2.95
CA LEU A 4 -4.86 -29.82 -2.73
C LEU A 4 -4.32 -30.33 -4.05
N GLY A 5 -3.16 -29.83 -4.46
CA GLY A 5 -2.46 -30.25 -5.66
C GLY A 5 -1.15 -30.98 -5.35
N PHE A 6 -0.80 -31.92 -6.21
CA PHE A 6 0.47 -32.64 -6.19
C PHE A 6 1.21 -32.43 -7.50
N LYS A 7 2.53 -32.26 -7.44
CA LYS A 7 3.40 -32.47 -8.59
C LYS A 7 4.13 -33.79 -8.45
N LEU A 8 3.84 -34.67 -9.38
CA LEU A 8 4.29 -36.04 -9.45
C LEU A 8 5.41 -36.14 -10.49
N TYR A 9 6.49 -36.86 -10.17
CA TYR A 9 7.56 -37.16 -11.12
C TYR A 9 7.64 -38.66 -11.33
N ASP A 10 7.39 -39.09 -12.56
CA ASP A 10 7.54 -40.50 -12.95
C ASP A 10 8.97 -40.73 -13.45
N LYS A 11 9.70 -41.58 -12.73
CA LYS A 11 11.10 -41.90 -13.03
C LYS A 11 11.28 -42.69 -14.32
N ASP A 12 10.27 -43.43 -14.74
CA ASP A 12 10.34 -44.30 -15.91
C ASP A 12 10.07 -43.53 -17.21
N THR A 13 9.18 -42.53 -17.15
CA THR A 13 8.79 -41.72 -18.32
C THR A 13 9.51 -40.37 -18.37
N ILE A 14 10.14 -39.92 -17.26
CA ILE A 14 10.72 -38.57 -17.12
C ILE A 14 9.65 -37.48 -17.34
N GLU A 15 8.39 -37.82 -17.05
CA GLU A 15 7.26 -36.89 -17.16
C GLU A 15 6.84 -36.38 -15.78
N SER A 16 6.37 -35.13 -15.74
CA SER A 16 5.79 -34.54 -14.54
C SER A 16 4.29 -34.37 -14.69
N TYR A 17 3.52 -34.91 -13.75
CA TYR A 17 2.07 -34.81 -13.74
C TYR A 17 1.61 -33.88 -12.60
N GLN A 18 0.51 -33.16 -12.82
CA GLN A 18 -0.19 -32.42 -11.77
C GLN A 18 -1.54 -33.08 -11.50
N TYR A 19 -1.81 -33.34 -10.23
CA TYR A 19 -3.04 -33.99 -9.77
C TYR A 19 -3.72 -33.10 -8.74
N GLU A 20 -5.03 -32.88 -8.86
CA GLU A 20 -5.86 -32.26 -7.82
C GLU A 20 -6.61 -33.32 -7.03
N TYR A 21 -6.48 -33.26 -5.71
CA TYR A 21 -7.10 -34.18 -4.76
C TYR A 21 -8.62 -33.95 -4.69
N ASP A 22 -9.39 -35.02 -4.94
CA ASP A 22 -10.79 -35.09 -4.52
C ASP A 22 -10.87 -35.75 -3.14
N SER A 23 -11.72 -35.20 -2.27
CA SER A 23 -11.88 -35.47 -0.83
C SER A 23 -12.07 -36.94 -0.41
N GLY A 24 -12.12 -37.89 -1.35
CA GLY A 24 -12.39 -39.31 -1.12
C GLY A 24 -11.22 -40.28 -1.33
N THR A 25 -10.02 -39.85 -1.74
CA THR A 25 -8.87 -40.77 -1.99
C THR A 25 -7.73 -40.46 -1.04
N THR A 26 -7.30 -41.35 -0.13
CA THR A 26 -6.17 -41.05 0.78
C THR A 26 -4.84 -40.89 0.05
N ILE A 27 -3.84 -40.25 0.67
CA ILE A 27 -2.50 -40.10 0.09
C ILE A 27 -1.82 -41.45 -0.08
N GLU A 28 -2.07 -42.38 0.84
CA GLU A 28 -1.63 -43.77 0.74
C GLU A 28 -2.24 -44.43 -0.51
N GLU A 29 -3.54 -44.24 -0.77
CA GLU A 29 -4.21 -44.73 -1.99
C GLU A 29 -3.67 -44.07 -3.27
N LEU A 30 -3.30 -42.79 -3.23
CA LEU A 30 -2.59 -42.10 -4.32
C LEU A 30 -1.20 -42.70 -4.55
N SER A 31 -0.45 -42.97 -3.48
CA SER A 31 0.88 -43.57 -3.57
C SER A 31 0.85 -45.02 -4.11
N GLU A 32 -0.19 -45.78 -3.75
CA GLU A 32 -0.42 -47.13 -4.27
C GLU A 32 -0.83 -47.11 -5.75
N SER A 33 -1.71 -46.17 -6.13
CA SER A 33 -2.14 -45.95 -7.52
C SER A 33 -0.99 -45.52 -8.43
N PHE A 34 0.06 -44.91 -7.86
CA PHE A 34 1.23 -44.42 -8.55
C PHE A 34 2.54 -44.98 -7.95
N SER A 35 2.60 -46.30 -7.74
CA SER A 35 3.73 -47.03 -7.10
C SER A 35 5.15 -46.76 -7.63
N LYS A 36 5.31 -45.99 -8.71
CA LYS A 36 6.59 -45.60 -9.33
C LYS A 36 6.87 -44.09 -9.35
N VAL A 37 6.01 -43.30 -8.72
CA VAL A 37 6.01 -41.85 -8.83
C VAL A 37 6.46 -41.21 -7.53
N GLU A 38 7.35 -40.22 -7.64
CA GLU A 38 7.82 -39.43 -6.51
C GLU A 38 7.02 -38.13 -6.39
N ILE A 39 6.50 -37.82 -5.20
CA ILE A 39 5.89 -36.52 -4.91
C ILE A 39 7.02 -35.50 -4.79
N THR A 40 7.06 -34.56 -5.73
CA THR A 40 8.10 -33.52 -5.79
C THR A 40 7.63 -32.17 -5.25
N ASP A 41 6.32 -31.94 -5.24
CA ASP A 41 5.71 -30.71 -4.75
C ASP A 41 4.29 -30.99 -4.22
N LEU A 42 3.93 -30.31 -3.12
CA LEU A 42 2.63 -30.36 -2.48
C LEU A 42 2.15 -28.92 -2.31
N TYR A 43 0.95 -28.58 -2.77
CA TYR A 43 0.46 -27.22 -2.67
C TYR A 43 -1.05 -27.13 -2.46
N LEU A 44 -1.49 -26.05 -1.82
CA LEU A 44 -2.89 -25.65 -1.77
C LEU A 44 -3.13 -24.56 -2.79
N SER A 45 -4.22 -24.66 -3.55
CA SER A 45 -4.59 -23.66 -4.53
C SER A 45 -6.09 -23.40 -4.57
N ASP A 46 -6.45 -22.18 -4.95
CA ASP A 46 -7.79 -21.82 -5.42
C ASP A 46 -7.55 -20.89 -6.62
N TYR A 47 -8.49 -20.85 -7.54
CA TYR A 47 -8.38 -20.03 -8.73
C TYR A 47 -9.73 -19.36 -9.04
N GLU A 48 -9.66 -18.33 -9.85
CA GLU A 48 -10.81 -17.59 -10.38
C GLU A 48 -10.65 -17.50 -11.89
N TYR A 49 -11.64 -17.97 -12.63
CA TYR A 49 -11.72 -17.72 -14.06
C TYR A 49 -12.11 -16.27 -14.29
N LEU A 50 -11.21 -15.45 -14.85
CA LEU A 50 -11.39 -14.01 -14.84
C LEU A 50 -12.59 -13.57 -15.69
N ASP A 51 -12.91 -14.28 -16.77
CA ASP A 51 -14.05 -13.93 -17.61
C ASP A 51 -15.41 -14.07 -16.90
N ASP A 52 -15.50 -14.89 -15.85
CA ASP A 52 -16.72 -14.98 -15.02
C ASP A 52 -17.03 -13.64 -14.33
N ARG A 53 -16.02 -12.78 -14.10
CA ARG A 53 -16.23 -11.47 -13.48
C ARG A 53 -17.20 -10.58 -14.25
N LYS A 54 -17.32 -10.76 -15.57
CA LYS A 54 -18.25 -10.00 -16.43
C LYS A 54 -19.72 -10.35 -16.17
N HIS A 55 -19.98 -11.54 -15.63
CA HIS A 55 -21.33 -12.05 -15.37
C HIS A 55 -21.79 -11.80 -13.94
N ILE A 56 -20.92 -11.26 -13.09
CA ILE A 56 -21.22 -10.96 -11.69
C ILE A 56 -22.19 -9.77 -11.61
N VAL A 57 -23.40 -10.01 -11.09
CA VAL A 57 -24.41 -8.98 -10.78
C VAL A 57 -24.27 -8.53 -9.32
N TYR A 58 -24.47 -7.23 -9.07
CA TYR A 58 -24.28 -6.58 -7.76
C TYR A 58 -25.07 -7.18 -6.59
N GLU A 59 -26.21 -7.79 -6.86
CA GLU A 59 -27.20 -8.06 -5.80
C GLU A 59 -27.24 -9.52 -5.32
N ASP A 60 -26.61 -10.48 -6.01
CA ASP A 60 -26.94 -11.91 -5.80
C ASP A 60 -25.80 -12.84 -5.35
N PHE A 61 -24.53 -12.40 -5.27
CA PHE A 61 -23.43 -13.29 -4.86
C PHE A 61 -22.42 -12.63 -3.91
N PHE A 62 -22.14 -13.29 -2.79
CA PHE A 62 -20.93 -13.03 -1.99
C PHE A 62 -19.71 -13.26 -2.90
N GLN A 63 -18.86 -12.25 -3.04
CA GLN A 63 -17.73 -12.31 -3.95
C GLN A 63 -16.45 -12.60 -3.21
N ASN A 64 -15.77 -13.63 -3.64
CA ASN A 64 -14.58 -14.11 -2.97
C ASN A 64 -13.35 -13.41 -3.55
N SER A 65 -12.81 -12.41 -2.84
CA SER A 65 -11.45 -11.92 -3.11
C SER A 65 -10.48 -13.09 -2.99
N LEU A 66 -9.88 -13.51 -4.11
CA LEU A 66 -8.99 -14.65 -4.17
C LEU A 66 -7.79 -14.45 -3.23
N VAL A 67 -7.26 -13.22 -3.21
CA VAL A 67 -6.13 -12.83 -2.39
C VAL A 67 -6.45 -12.80 -0.89
N ILE A 68 -7.65 -12.36 -0.48
CA ILE A 68 -8.02 -12.45 0.94
C ILE A 68 -8.17 -13.91 1.37
N ASN A 69 -8.65 -14.79 0.49
CA ASN A 69 -8.71 -16.22 0.79
C ASN A 69 -7.32 -16.79 1.02
N LEU A 70 -6.36 -16.48 0.15
CA LEU A 70 -4.94 -16.84 0.31
C LEU A 70 -4.44 -16.46 1.71
N TYR A 71 -4.55 -15.19 2.11
CA TYR A 71 -4.02 -14.74 3.40
C TYR A 71 -4.79 -15.28 4.59
N SER A 72 -6.09 -15.49 4.47
CA SER A 72 -6.90 -16.14 5.50
C SER A 72 -6.51 -17.61 5.66
N LEU A 73 -6.19 -18.29 4.55
CA LEU A 73 -5.72 -19.67 4.57
C LEU A 73 -4.33 -19.79 5.18
N LEU A 74 -3.39 -18.90 4.81
CA LEU A 74 -2.06 -18.80 5.45
C LEU A 74 -2.18 -18.56 6.97
N THR A 75 -3.11 -17.70 7.37
CA THR A 75 -3.40 -17.45 8.78
C THR A 75 -3.86 -18.73 9.48
N SER A 76 -4.77 -19.49 8.87
CA SER A 76 -5.27 -20.75 9.43
C SER A 76 -4.18 -21.81 9.53
N ILE A 77 -3.35 -21.98 8.48
CA ILE A 77 -2.20 -22.91 8.49
C ILE A 77 -1.28 -22.61 9.68
N ILE A 78 -0.88 -21.35 9.83
CA ILE A 78 0.07 -20.92 10.88
C ILE A 78 -0.53 -20.99 12.28
N CYS A 79 -1.83 -20.73 12.42
CA CYS A 79 -2.51 -20.77 13.72
C CYS A 79 -2.84 -22.19 14.19
N LEU A 80 -3.21 -23.10 13.29
CA LEU A 80 -3.63 -24.45 13.66
C LEU A 80 -2.45 -25.39 13.90
N ASN A 81 -1.38 -25.26 13.11
CA ASN A 81 -0.36 -26.31 13.01
C ASN A 81 1.04 -25.88 13.45
N ASN A 82 1.18 -24.72 14.10
CA ASN A 82 2.47 -24.15 14.52
C ASN A 82 3.53 -24.05 13.39
N VAL A 83 3.10 -24.14 12.12
CA VAL A 83 3.95 -23.99 10.95
C VAL A 83 4.56 -22.60 10.94
N GLN A 84 5.87 -22.50 10.70
CA GLN A 84 6.50 -21.19 10.57
C GLN A 84 6.24 -20.62 9.18
N LEU A 85 5.92 -19.32 9.10
CA LEU A 85 5.71 -18.67 7.80
C LEU A 85 6.94 -18.78 6.88
N SER A 86 8.15 -18.84 7.45
CA SER A 86 9.40 -19.05 6.70
C SER A 86 9.49 -20.40 5.99
N GLU A 87 8.70 -21.39 6.41
CA GLU A 87 8.63 -22.72 5.80
C GLU A 87 7.62 -22.76 4.64
N LEU A 88 6.76 -21.74 4.54
CA LEU A 88 5.74 -21.66 3.49
C LEU A 88 6.25 -20.79 2.33
N LYS A 89 6.08 -21.30 1.11
CA LYS A 89 6.20 -20.49 -0.11
C LYS A 89 4.82 -20.30 -0.69
N TYR A 90 4.49 -19.10 -1.12
CA TYR A 90 3.22 -18.82 -1.78
C TYR A 90 3.41 -17.84 -2.92
N GLU A 91 2.56 -17.98 -3.93
CA GLU A 91 2.59 -17.21 -5.16
C GLU A 91 1.19 -16.79 -5.59
N LEU A 92 1.13 -15.65 -6.29
CA LEU A 92 -0.04 -15.14 -6.99
C LEU A 92 0.34 -15.06 -8.47
N ASN A 93 -0.40 -15.76 -9.32
CA ASN A 93 -0.10 -15.84 -10.73
C ASN A 93 -1.37 -15.69 -11.58
N GLU A 94 -1.22 -15.11 -12.78
CA GLU A 94 -2.18 -15.32 -13.87
C GLU A 94 -1.65 -16.45 -14.75
N ASN A 95 -2.52 -17.41 -15.08
CA ASN A 95 -2.25 -18.40 -16.11
C ASN A 95 -3.31 -18.30 -17.22
N TYR A 96 -2.96 -18.72 -18.42
CA TYR A 96 -3.88 -18.83 -19.54
C TYR A 96 -4.03 -20.32 -19.82
N GLY A 97 -5.26 -20.82 -19.85
CA GLY A 97 -5.50 -22.26 -20.05
C GLY A 97 -4.92 -22.77 -21.37
N TYR A 98 -4.27 -23.94 -21.28
CA TYR A 98 -3.62 -24.73 -22.35
C TYR A 98 -2.58 -23.98 -23.21
N ASP A 99 -1.39 -23.77 -22.65
CA ASP A 99 -0.15 -24.07 -23.38
C ASP A 99 0.31 -25.47 -22.93
N ASN A 100 0.69 -26.31 -23.88
CA ASN A 100 0.80 -27.79 -23.86
C ASN A 100 1.55 -28.49 -22.69
N ASP A 101 1.97 -27.78 -21.64
CA ASP A 101 2.69 -28.31 -20.47
C ASP A 101 2.04 -27.97 -19.11
N SER A 102 0.90 -27.27 -19.05
CA SER A 102 0.26 -26.90 -17.77
C SER A 102 -1.27 -27.09 -17.77
N ASN A 103 -1.74 -28.12 -17.06
CA ASN A 103 -3.13 -28.58 -16.93
C ASN A 103 -4.05 -27.63 -16.12
N TYR A 104 -4.06 -26.33 -16.42
CA TYR A 104 -4.88 -25.37 -15.68
C TYR A 104 -5.75 -24.51 -16.60
N GLY A 105 -6.95 -25.01 -16.92
CA GLY A 105 -8.01 -24.21 -17.53
C GLY A 105 -9.29 -25.04 -17.73
N PHE A 106 -10.41 -24.59 -17.14
CA PHE A 106 -11.74 -25.20 -17.35
C PHE A 106 -12.28 -24.95 -18.77
N CYS A 107 -11.77 -23.94 -19.48
CA CYS A 107 -12.13 -23.56 -20.85
C CYS A 107 -10.87 -23.19 -21.65
N GLU A 108 -10.84 -23.48 -22.96
CA GLU A 108 -9.75 -23.06 -23.86
C GLU A 108 -9.60 -21.53 -23.86
N GLY A 109 -8.39 -21.03 -23.56
CA GLY A 109 -7.92 -19.69 -23.96
C GLY A 109 -8.24 -18.50 -23.04
N GLY A 110 -8.97 -18.67 -21.94
CA GLY A 110 -9.25 -17.57 -21.00
C GLY A 110 -8.24 -17.51 -19.83
N PRO A 111 -7.96 -16.30 -19.29
CA PRO A 111 -7.05 -16.16 -18.16
C PRO A 111 -7.69 -16.59 -16.83
N ASN A 112 -6.98 -17.36 -16.01
CA ASN A 112 -7.30 -17.59 -14.62
C ASN A 112 -6.31 -16.83 -13.73
N PHE A 113 -6.84 -16.28 -12.63
CA PHE A 113 -6.05 -15.80 -11.53
C PHE A 113 -5.99 -16.89 -10.46
N ILE A 114 -4.78 -17.26 -10.02
CA ILE A 114 -4.55 -18.40 -9.12
C ILE A 114 -3.59 -18.00 -8.00
N TYR A 115 -3.81 -18.55 -6.81
CA TYR A 115 -2.75 -18.63 -5.80
C TYR A 115 -2.31 -20.07 -5.57
N LYS A 116 -1.05 -20.23 -5.15
CA LYS A 116 -0.54 -21.50 -4.62
C LYS A 116 0.17 -21.27 -3.29
N ILE A 117 -0.01 -22.18 -2.35
CA ILE A 117 0.73 -22.27 -1.09
C ILE A 117 1.42 -23.62 -1.07
N HIS A 118 2.74 -23.63 -1.23
CA HIS A 118 3.54 -24.84 -1.16
C HIS A 118 3.72 -25.28 0.29
N LEU A 119 3.55 -26.58 0.51
CA LEU A 119 3.66 -27.27 1.78
C LEU A 119 4.79 -28.30 1.70
N SER A 120 5.50 -28.49 2.81
CA SER A 120 6.35 -29.68 2.97
C SER A 120 5.46 -30.91 3.11
N ILE A 121 5.92 -32.06 2.62
CA ILE A 121 5.21 -33.35 2.74
C ILE A 121 4.94 -33.68 4.21
N GLU A 122 5.82 -33.26 5.13
CA GLU A 122 5.62 -33.47 6.56
C GLU A 122 4.40 -32.74 7.14
N HIS A 123 3.85 -31.75 6.42
CA HIS A 123 2.68 -30.96 6.80
C HIS A 123 1.39 -31.47 6.15
N ILE A 124 1.37 -32.68 5.60
CA ILE A 124 0.19 -33.15 4.86
C ILE A 124 -1.06 -33.30 5.74
N GLY A 125 -0.90 -33.70 7.01
CA GLY A 125 -1.99 -33.77 7.98
C GLY A 125 -2.64 -32.41 8.28
N VAL A 126 -1.96 -31.31 7.98
CA VAL A 126 -2.52 -29.95 8.07
C VAL A 126 -3.69 -29.78 7.09
N PHE A 127 -3.64 -30.44 5.92
CA PHE A 127 -4.70 -30.34 4.93
C PHE A 127 -6.03 -30.91 5.43
N ASP A 128 -6.02 -32.10 6.04
CA ASP A 128 -7.24 -32.74 6.54
C ASP A 128 -7.94 -31.90 7.61
N GLU A 129 -7.16 -31.27 8.49
CA GLU A 129 -7.69 -30.36 9.50
C GLU A 129 -8.23 -29.08 8.86
N LEU A 130 -7.52 -28.52 7.86
CA LEU A 130 -7.97 -27.33 7.15
C LEU A 130 -9.26 -27.56 6.39
N VAL A 131 -9.41 -28.67 5.67
CA VAL A 131 -10.65 -29.00 4.94
C VAL A 131 -11.85 -29.06 5.90
N LYS A 132 -11.64 -29.55 7.12
CA LYS A 132 -12.70 -29.66 8.14
C LYS A 132 -13.03 -28.32 8.82
N THR A 133 -12.07 -27.42 8.95
CA THR A 133 -12.19 -26.24 9.84
C THR A 133 -12.17 -24.90 9.11
N TYR A 134 -11.59 -24.84 7.91
CA TYR A 134 -11.44 -23.59 7.17
C TYR A 134 -12.77 -23.15 6.56
N VAL A 135 -13.25 -22.00 7.00
CA VAL A 135 -14.39 -21.32 6.40
C VAL A 135 -13.87 -20.16 5.56
N LYS A 136 -14.14 -20.23 4.25
CA LYS A 136 -13.80 -19.16 3.31
C LYS A 136 -14.43 -17.83 3.78
N PRO A 137 -13.65 -16.75 3.90
CA PRO A 137 -14.18 -15.47 4.37
C PRO A 137 -15.19 -14.92 3.35
N LYS A 138 -16.38 -14.57 3.84
CA LYS A 138 -17.40 -13.88 3.04
C LYS A 138 -17.16 -12.38 3.10
N ILE A 139 -16.76 -11.80 1.98
CA ILE A 139 -16.38 -10.39 1.89
C ILE A 139 -17.07 -9.75 0.69
N ASN A 140 -17.39 -8.46 0.78
CA ASN A 140 -17.94 -7.70 -0.34
C ASN A 140 -16.88 -6.72 -0.85
N ILE A 141 -16.57 -6.82 -2.14
CA ILE A 141 -15.69 -5.87 -2.81
C ILE A 141 -16.45 -4.54 -2.94
N PRO A 142 -15.90 -3.40 -2.45
CA PRO A 142 -16.55 -2.10 -2.53
C PRO A 142 -16.93 -1.68 -3.96
N LYS A 143 -18.10 -1.05 -4.14
CA LYS A 143 -18.67 -0.69 -5.45
C LYS A 143 -17.72 0.10 -6.35
N PHE A 144 -16.96 1.02 -5.77
CA PHE A 144 -16.06 1.88 -6.53
C PHE A 144 -14.91 1.11 -7.23
N TYR A 145 -14.67 -0.16 -6.90
CA TYR A 145 -13.74 -1.03 -7.65
C TYR A 145 -14.39 -1.77 -8.82
N TRP A 146 -15.72 -1.90 -8.85
CA TRP A 146 -16.43 -2.85 -9.69
C TRP A 146 -16.12 -2.73 -11.17
N LYS A 147 -16.09 -1.50 -11.67
CA LYS A 147 -15.77 -1.26 -13.07
C LYS A 147 -14.44 -1.91 -13.47
N PHE A 148 -13.42 -1.80 -12.63
CA PHE A 148 -12.09 -2.34 -12.92
C PHE A 148 -12.03 -3.85 -12.72
N TYR A 149 -12.73 -4.34 -11.69
CA TYR A 149 -12.83 -5.75 -11.37
C TYR A 149 -13.57 -6.54 -12.47
N GLN A 150 -14.76 -6.08 -12.89
CA GLN A 150 -15.56 -6.73 -13.94
C GLN A 150 -14.94 -6.65 -15.33
N GLU A 151 -14.27 -5.53 -15.66
CA GLU A 151 -13.62 -5.36 -16.96
C GLU A 151 -12.29 -6.13 -17.09
N ASN A 152 -11.79 -6.79 -16.03
CA ASN A 152 -10.45 -7.38 -15.97
C ASN A 152 -9.38 -6.42 -16.50
N LYS A 153 -9.49 -5.16 -16.08
CA LYS A 153 -8.68 -4.09 -16.63
C LYS A 153 -7.67 -3.63 -15.58
N PRO A 154 -6.47 -4.25 -15.53
CA PRO A 154 -5.43 -3.82 -14.62
C PRO A 154 -5.09 -2.34 -14.86
N LEU A 155 -4.67 -1.67 -13.80
CA LEU A 155 -4.25 -0.29 -13.91
C LEU A 155 -2.78 -0.25 -14.33
N ASP A 156 -2.44 0.65 -15.25
CA ASP A 156 -1.08 0.77 -15.78
C ASP A 156 -0.02 0.94 -14.65
N ASP A 157 0.65 -0.16 -14.30
CA ASP A 157 1.64 -0.20 -13.22
C ASP A 157 2.90 0.56 -13.66
N GLN A 158 2.93 1.86 -13.35
CA GLN A 158 4.07 2.74 -13.63
C GLN A 158 5.31 2.16 -12.97
N SER A 159 6.11 1.47 -13.77
CA SER A 159 7.06 0.47 -13.35
C SER A 159 8.30 1.08 -12.67
N SER A 160 8.14 1.66 -11.49
CA SER A 160 9.22 2.22 -10.67
C SER A 160 8.95 1.91 -9.21
N ILE A 161 9.94 1.34 -8.54
CA ILE A 161 9.84 0.96 -7.13
C ILE A 161 10.43 2.07 -6.29
N LYS A 162 9.61 2.61 -5.38
CA LYS A 162 10.06 3.59 -4.39
C LYS A 162 10.18 2.91 -3.03
N ILE A 163 11.31 3.15 -2.37
CA ILE A 163 11.61 2.67 -1.02
C ILE A 163 12.26 3.83 -0.26
N LEU A 164 11.68 4.21 0.87
CA LEU A 164 12.24 5.24 1.73
C LEU A 164 13.48 4.71 2.45
N THR A 165 14.57 5.47 2.42
CA THR A 165 15.71 5.16 3.29
C THR A 165 15.41 5.67 4.67
N THR A 166 15.12 4.77 5.60
CA THR A 166 14.72 5.17 6.96
C THR A 166 15.83 4.92 7.95
N SER A 167 15.85 5.76 8.98
CA SER A 167 16.59 5.53 10.21
C SER A 167 15.58 5.27 11.32
N THR A 168 15.96 4.43 12.30
CA THR A 168 15.15 4.06 13.49
C THR A 168 14.54 5.26 14.20
N LYS A 169 15.12 6.45 14.02
CA LYS A 169 14.78 7.68 14.72
C LYS A 169 13.58 8.43 14.14
N ALA A 170 13.17 8.18 12.89
CA ALA A 170 12.01 8.84 12.29
C ALA A 170 10.69 8.16 12.71
N ARG A 171 10.41 8.03 14.02
CA ARG A 171 9.29 7.23 14.54
C ARG A 171 7.95 7.96 14.52
N ARG A 172 7.95 9.29 14.68
CA ARG A 172 6.70 10.06 14.87
C ARG A 172 6.38 10.95 13.67
N LEU A 173 5.24 10.73 13.04
CA LEU A 173 4.76 11.57 11.95
C LEU A 173 4.42 13.00 12.41
N GLY A 174 4.15 13.20 13.71
CA GLY A 174 3.94 14.53 14.29
C GLY A 174 5.09 15.52 14.08
N TYR A 175 6.34 15.04 13.94
CA TYR A 175 7.45 15.93 13.57
C TYR A 175 7.36 16.45 12.13
N LEU A 176 6.69 15.72 11.22
CA LEU A 176 6.42 16.24 9.88
C LEU A 176 5.34 17.31 9.89
N VAL A 177 4.38 17.23 10.83
CA VAL A 177 3.42 18.30 11.11
C VAL A 177 4.17 19.54 11.59
N LEU A 178 5.11 19.39 12.52
CA LEU A 178 5.91 20.51 13.06
C LEU A 178 6.78 21.21 11.99
N LEU A 179 7.12 20.53 10.90
CA LEU A 179 7.88 21.16 9.82
C LEU A 179 7.13 22.33 9.17
N THR A 180 5.78 22.34 9.13
CA THR A 180 5.06 23.52 8.60
C THR A 180 5.37 24.75 9.44
N ASP A 181 5.27 24.60 10.75
CA ASP A 181 5.43 25.68 11.72
C ASP A 181 6.89 26.18 11.73
N PHE A 182 7.83 25.25 11.63
CA PHE A 182 9.25 25.56 11.47
C PHE A 182 9.52 26.41 10.24
N PHE A 183 8.96 26.06 9.07
CA PHE A 183 9.20 26.82 7.84
C PHE A 183 8.40 28.12 7.75
N HIS A 184 7.33 28.30 8.52
CA HIS A 184 6.71 29.63 8.71
C HIS A 184 7.65 30.60 9.42
N LEU A 185 8.36 30.10 10.44
CA LEU A 185 9.37 30.89 11.14
C LEU A 185 10.65 31.08 10.30
N TYR A 186 11.07 30.03 9.61
CA TYR A 186 12.29 29.99 8.83
C TYR A 186 12.02 29.65 7.35
N ASN A 187 11.46 30.61 6.60
CA ASN A 187 11.09 30.48 5.18
C ASN A 187 12.13 29.76 4.29
N LYS A 188 13.42 29.98 4.57
CA LYS A 188 14.56 29.35 3.91
C LYS A 188 15.64 29.04 4.93
N VAL A 189 16.22 27.84 4.86
CA VAL A 189 17.25 27.39 5.82
C VAL A 189 18.44 26.78 5.09
N SER A 190 19.65 27.13 5.48
CA SER A 190 20.87 26.51 4.94
C SER A 190 20.87 25.01 5.23
N ALA A 191 21.29 24.21 4.24
CA ALA A 191 21.46 22.77 4.39
C ALA A 191 22.47 22.39 5.48
N SER A 192 23.43 23.27 5.79
CA SER A 192 24.40 23.04 6.87
C SER A 192 23.81 23.20 8.27
N THR A 193 22.70 23.94 8.43
CA THR A 193 22.15 24.29 9.75
C THR A 193 20.73 23.79 10.00
N ILE A 194 20.01 23.34 8.96
CA ILE A 194 18.61 22.91 9.09
C ILE A 194 18.38 21.89 10.19
N ASN A 195 19.24 20.87 10.27
CA ASN A 195 19.10 19.81 11.27
C ASN A 195 19.18 20.39 12.69
N LYS A 196 20.19 21.23 12.95
CA LYS A 196 20.40 21.85 14.26
C LYS A 196 19.27 22.81 14.63
N LYS A 197 18.84 23.66 13.68
CA LYS A 197 17.71 24.57 13.89
C LYS A 197 16.40 23.85 14.13
N PHE A 198 16.16 22.74 13.45
CA PHE A 198 14.95 21.94 13.67
C PHE A 198 15.00 21.20 15.00
N GLU A 199 16.16 20.73 15.47
CA GLU A 199 16.30 20.22 16.84
C GLU A 199 15.93 21.27 17.88
N GLU A 200 16.49 22.49 17.76
CA GLU A 200 16.21 23.59 18.67
C GLU A 200 14.72 23.93 18.68
N PHE A 201 14.09 24.00 17.50
CA PHE A 201 12.65 24.22 17.37
C PHE A 201 11.83 23.10 18.02
N ALA A 202 12.13 21.83 17.73
CA ALA A 202 11.41 20.66 18.23
C ALA A 202 11.63 20.40 19.73
N SER A 203 12.66 21.00 20.33
CA SER A 203 13.00 20.87 21.75
C SER A 203 12.28 21.84 22.68
N GLN A 204 11.38 22.68 22.15
CA GLN A 204 10.55 23.58 22.96
C GLN A 204 9.70 22.78 23.96
N SER A 205 9.56 23.29 25.19
CA SER A 205 8.99 22.55 26.32
C SER A 205 7.60 21.97 26.02
N TYR A 206 6.71 22.76 25.43
CA TYR A 206 5.35 22.33 25.10
C TYR A 206 5.32 21.16 24.10
N ILE A 207 6.24 21.11 23.13
CA ILE A 207 6.35 19.99 22.17
C ILE A 207 6.83 18.73 22.88
N VAL A 208 7.80 18.86 23.77
CA VAL A 208 8.35 17.74 24.53
C VAL A 208 7.30 17.18 25.50
N GLU A 209 6.51 18.05 26.13
CA GLU A 209 5.41 17.67 27.00
C GLU A 209 4.32 16.92 26.24
N GLU A 210 3.92 17.39 25.05
CA GLU A 210 2.96 16.68 24.19
C GLU A 210 3.46 15.28 23.79
N LEU A 211 4.74 15.11 23.45
CA LEU A 211 5.27 13.78 23.15
C LEU A 211 5.20 12.86 24.38
N LYS A 212 5.47 13.37 25.58
CA LYS A 212 5.41 12.60 26.83
C LYS A 212 3.99 12.21 27.22
N SER A 213 3.00 13.05 26.91
CA SER A 213 1.58 12.73 27.10
C SER A 213 1.02 11.82 26.02
N TYR A 214 1.74 11.64 24.91
CA TYR A 214 1.30 10.77 23.83
C TYR A 214 1.38 9.30 24.23
N LYS A 215 0.53 8.48 23.63
CA LYS A 215 0.43 7.03 23.88
C LYS A 215 1.76 6.28 23.69
N ASN A 216 2.71 6.85 22.93
CA ASN A 216 4.04 6.30 22.74
C ASN A 216 5.09 7.42 22.64
N ASP A 217 5.80 7.67 23.73
CA ASP A 217 6.75 8.78 23.89
C ASP A 217 8.11 8.57 23.16
N LYS A 218 8.30 7.44 22.50
CA LYS A 218 9.55 7.14 21.77
C LYS A 218 9.72 8.01 20.53
N GLY A 219 10.97 8.23 20.13
CA GLY A 219 11.31 8.92 18.87
C GLY A 219 11.58 10.42 19.01
N ASP A 220 12.02 10.82 20.21
CA ASP A 220 12.28 12.19 20.60
C ASP A 220 13.41 12.87 19.81
N VAL A 221 13.17 14.11 19.40
CA VAL A 221 14.18 14.99 18.82
C VAL A 221 14.85 15.78 19.95
N LYS A 222 16.05 15.33 20.35
CA LYS A 222 16.87 15.96 21.40
C LYS A 222 17.93 16.89 20.80
N ILE A 223 18.28 17.95 21.53
CA ILE A 223 19.38 18.84 21.17
C ILE A 223 20.70 18.05 21.17
N THR A 224 21.40 18.06 20.05
CA THR A 224 22.74 17.49 19.91
C THR A 224 23.74 18.54 19.42
N LYS A 225 25.04 18.20 19.41
CA LYS A 225 26.08 19.10 18.88
C LYS A 225 25.90 19.39 17.38
N THR A 226 25.38 18.43 16.61
CA THR A 226 25.42 18.45 15.13
C THR A 226 24.05 18.43 14.46
N GLY A 227 22.94 18.37 15.19
CA GLY A 227 21.62 18.21 14.57
C GLY A 227 21.22 16.75 14.27
N ILE A 228 21.98 15.76 14.75
CA ILE A 228 21.84 14.38 14.28
C ILE A 228 20.54 13.69 14.70
N SER A 229 19.80 14.21 15.69
CA SER A 229 18.50 13.66 16.10
C SER A 229 17.37 14.09 15.16
N ALA A 230 17.45 15.30 14.58
CA ALA A 230 16.49 15.83 13.60
C ALA A 230 16.73 15.33 12.16
N LYS A 231 17.98 15.03 11.81
CA LYS A 231 18.37 14.60 10.45
C LYS A 231 17.46 13.54 9.82
N PRO A 232 17.01 12.49 10.55
CA PRO A 232 16.07 11.49 10.04
C PRO A 232 14.74 12.08 9.52
N TYR A 233 14.17 13.04 10.24
CA TYR A 233 12.91 13.70 9.84
C TYR A 233 13.09 14.65 8.66
N ILE A 234 14.21 15.38 8.61
CA ILE A 234 14.57 16.22 7.45
C ILE A 234 14.78 15.35 6.21
N THR A 235 15.48 14.23 6.35
CA THR A 235 15.71 13.27 5.25
C THR A 235 14.40 12.68 4.76
N LEU A 236 13.53 12.23 5.68
CA LEU A 236 12.21 11.72 5.34
C LEU A 236 11.40 12.76 4.58
N ALA A 237 11.28 13.97 5.12
CA ALA A 237 10.53 15.07 4.51
C ALA A 237 11.04 15.43 3.10
N GLU A 238 12.36 15.36 2.87
CA GLU A 238 12.94 15.56 1.54
C GLU A 238 12.55 14.42 0.59
N GLN A 239 12.63 13.16 1.03
CA GLN A 239 12.33 11.98 0.20
C GLN A 239 10.86 11.90 -0.22
N ILE A 240 9.92 12.22 0.66
CA ILE A 240 8.49 12.28 0.32
C ILE A 240 8.10 13.60 -0.37
N GLY A 241 9.04 14.54 -0.54
CA GLY A 241 8.85 15.78 -1.30
C GLY A 241 8.10 16.89 -0.56
N LEU A 242 8.06 16.83 0.78
CA LEU A 242 7.54 17.91 1.62
C LEU A 242 8.45 19.11 1.63
N ILE A 243 9.76 18.89 1.62
CA ILE A 243 10.77 19.95 1.50
C ILE A 243 11.65 19.70 0.27
N LYS A 244 12.30 20.74 -0.21
CA LYS A 244 13.24 20.64 -1.34
C LYS A 244 14.51 21.42 -1.04
N LYS A 245 15.64 20.89 -1.51
CA LYS A 245 16.95 21.53 -1.46
C LYS A 245 17.29 22.12 -2.84
N ILE A 246 17.50 23.44 -2.90
CA ILE A 246 17.95 24.15 -4.11
C ILE A 246 19.11 25.06 -3.69
N ASN A 247 20.24 25.00 -4.39
CA ASN A 247 21.43 25.82 -4.10
C ASN A 247 21.84 25.77 -2.61
N ASN A 248 21.89 24.56 -2.02
CA ASN A 248 22.17 24.33 -0.60
C ASN A 248 21.22 25.01 0.41
N VAL A 249 20.03 25.39 -0.04
CA VAL A 249 18.98 25.96 0.81
C VAL A 249 17.74 25.07 0.76
N TYR A 250 17.23 24.70 1.93
CA TYR A 250 15.96 24.03 2.08
C TYR A 250 14.81 25.03 2.11
N SER A 251 13.71 24.63 1.49
CA SER A 251 12.44 25.36 1.47
C SER A 251 11.26 24.39 1.35
N ILE A 252 10.06 24.88 1.63
CA ILE A 252 8.82 24.11 1.49
C ILE A 252 8.64 23.64 0.02
N GLY A 253 8.37 22.34 -0.14
CA GLY A 253 8.01 21.69 -1.39
C GLY A 253 6.55 21.91 -1.79
N LYS A 254 6.16 21.44 -2.99
CA LYS A 254 4.79 21.66 -3.51
C LYS A 254 3.71 21.03 -2.62
N LYS A 255 3.95 19.80 -2.15
CA LYS A 255 3.03 19.01 -1.33
C LYS A 255 2.80 19.66 0.04
N LEU A 256 3.87 20.07 0.71
CA LEU A 256 3.77 20.71 2.03
C LEU A 256 3.10 22.09 1.94
N LYS A 257 3.23 22.83 0.82
CA LYS A 257 2.44 24.06 0.59
C LYS A 257 0.94 23.80 0.53
N VAL A 258 0.52 22.71 -0.13
CA VAL A 258 -0.90 22.33 -0.21
C VAL A 258 -1.41 21.94 1.18
N TYR A 259 -0.65 21.09 1.87
CA TYR A 259 -0.94 20.68 3.24
C TYR A 259 -1.10 21.88 4.18
N ASP A 260 -0.11 22.77 4.21
CA ASP A 260 -0.11 23.94 5.07
C ASP A 260 -1.34 24.83 4.85
N LEU A 261 -1.70 25.05 3.58
CA LEU A 261 -2.83 25.91 3.23
C LEU A 261 -4.19 25.32 3.64
N ILE A 262 -4.35 24.00 3.50
CA ILE A 262 -5.59 23.32 3.92
C ILE A 262 -5.67 23.26 5.44
N ARG A 263 -4.57 22.89 6.11
CA ARG A 263 -4.51 22.83 7.57
C ARG A 263 -4.86 24.17 8.21
N ASN A 264 -4.32 25.26 7.67
CA ASN A 264 -4.57 26.62 8.18
C ASN A 264 -5.94 27.19 7.78
N SER A 265 -6.73 26.49 6.96
CA SER A 265 -8.07 26.96 6.57
C SER A 265 -9.14 26.76 7.66
N GLY A 266 -8.78 26.14 8.80
CA GLY A 266 -9.62 26.05 9.99
C GLY A 266 -10.70 24.97 9.95
N ILE A 267 -10.55 23.96 9.08
CA ILE A 267 -11.52 22.86 8.92
C ILE A 267 -11.49 21.88 10.11
N ASP A 268 -10.35 21.75 10.80
CA ASP A 268 -10.17 20.82 11.91
C ASP A 268 -9.51 21.55 13.11
N LYS A 269 -10.30 22.39 13.81
CA LYS A 269 -9.84 23.21 14.95
C LYS A 269 -9.87 22.45 16.28
N LYS A 270 -9.36 21.23 16.34
CA LYS A 270 -9.11 20.58 17.64
C LYS A 270 -7.87 21.17 18.31
N GLU A 271 -7.80 21.06 19.63
CA GLU A 271 -6.58 21.39 20.37
C GLU A 271 -5.39 20.66 19.75
N LYS A 272 -4.31 21.43 19.54
CA LYS A 272 -3.24 21.10 18.60
C LYS A 272 -2.24 20.16 19.25
N HIS A 273 -2.57 18.87 19.38
CA HIS A 273 -1.60 17.87 19.79
C HIS A 273 -0.82 17.35 18.56
N PHE A 274 0.45 17.74 18.38
CA PHE A 274 1.20 17.46 17.14
C PHE A 274 1.36 15.96 16.85
N PHE A 275 1.42 15.14 17.89
CA PHE A 275 1.60 13.69 17.76
C PHE A 275 0.29 12.92 17.63
N GLU A 276 -0.86 13.57 17.88
CA GLU A 276 -2.16 12.98 17.60
C GLU A 276 -2.64 13.53 16.26
N LEU A 277 -2.38 12.78 15.18
CA LEU A 277 -2.70 13.23 13.84
C LEU A 277 -4.21 13.46 13.69
N ASP A 278 -4.58 14.67 13.30
CA ASP A 278 -5.95 15.03 12.93
C ASP A 278 -6.39 14.29 11.64
N LYS A 279 -7.67 14.44 11.26
CA LYS A 279 -8.23 13.71 10.11
C LYS A 279 -7.46 14.03 8.84
N PHE A 280 -7.12 15.29 8.63
CA PHE A 280 -6.42 15.71 7.42
C PHE A 280 -4.96 15.24 7.40
N SER A 281 -4.27 15.28 8.54
CA SER A 281 -2.89 14.81 8.71
C SER A 281 -2.80 13.32 8.43
N LYS A 282 -3.74 12.52 8.95
CA LYS A 282 -3.86 11.09 8.61
C LYS A 282 -4.08 10.92 7.11
N LEU A 283 -5.04 11.63 6.52
CA LEU A 283 -5.33 11.58 5.08
C LEU A 283 -4.12 11.95 4.24
N PHE A 284 -3.37 12.98 4.61
CA PHE A 284 -2.25 13.46 3.81
C PHE A 284 -1.02 12.56 3.95
N PHE A 285 -0.56 12.30 5.18
CA PHE A 285 0.67 11.52 5.37
C PHE A 285 0.50 10.07 4.95
N PHE A 286 -0.69 9.49 5.12
CA PHE A 286 -0.92 8.14 4.68
C PHE A 286 -0.84 7.99 3.14
N GLU A 287 -1.38 8.96 2.39
CA GLU A 287 -1.24 9.00 0.92
C GLU A 287 0.23 9.04 0.51
N GLU A 288 0.99 9.93 1.15
CA GLU A 288 2.39 10.16 0.82
C GLU A 288 3.30 8.97 1.17
N LEU A 289 3.01 8.29 2.28
CA LEU A 289 3.71 7.07 2.68
C LEU A 289 3.40 5.90 1.74
N LEU A 290 2.13 5.67 1.39
CA LEU A 290 1.77 4.64 0.42
C LEU A 290 2.45 4.87 -0.94
N LYS A 291 2.50 6.11 -1.43
CA LYS A 291 3.18 6.42 -2.70
C LYS A 291 4.68 6.23 -2.68
N SER A 292 5.32 6.37 -1.53
CA SER A 292 6.77 6.47 -1.42
C SER A 292 7.44 5.21 -0.85
N ASP A 293 6.64 4.31 -0.25
CA ASP A 293 7.16 3.20 0.55
C ASP A 293 6.29 1.94 0.54
N PHE A 294 5.50 1.79 -0.53
CA PHE A 294 4.50 0.74 -0.68
C PHE A 294 5.01 -0.68 -0.41
N LEU A 295 6.17 -1.03 -0.97
CA LEU A 295 6.73 -2.38 -0.89
C LEU A 295 6.89 -2.81 0.58
N TYR A 296 7.49 -1.97 1.40
CA TYR A 296 7.74 -2.32 2.80
C TYR A 296 6.48 -2.22 3.66
N LEU A 297 5.60 -1.26 3.39
CA LEU A 297 4.34 -1.12 4.13
C LEU A 297 3.38 -2.28 3.84
N SER A 298 3.22 -2.67 2.58
CA SER A 298 2.33 -3.78 2.20
C SER A 298 2.79 -5.11 2.80
N ILE A 299 4.08 -5.43 2.73
CA ILE A 299 4.66 -6.63 3.34
C ILE A 299 4.54 -6.60 4.87
N LEU A 300 4.76 -5.43 5.49
CA LEU A 300 4.59 -5.31 6.94
C LEU A 300 3.15 -5.59 7.37
N LEU A 301 2.17 -5.01 6.67
CA LEU A 301 0.75 -5.25 6.93
C LEU A 301 0.38 -6.73 6.73
N GLU A 302 0.89 -7.35 5.68
CA GLU A 302 0.71 -8.77 5.37
C GLU A 302 1.22 -9.68 6.49
N LEU A 303 2.46 -9.48 6.94
CA LEU A 303 3.05 -10.29 8.00
C LEU A 303 2.28 -10.14 9.33
N ILE A 304 1.80 -8.93 9.63
CA ILE A 304 0.97 -8.68 10.83
C ILE A 304 -0.41 -9.33 10.68
N TYR A 305 -1.02 -9.25 9.49
CA TYR A 305 -2.31 -9.87 9.21
C TYR A 305 -2.24 -11.39 9.39
N ILE A 306 -1.27 -12.04 8.73
CA ILE A 306 -1.11 -13.50 8.73
C ILE A 306 -0.92 -14.04 10.15
N LYS A 307 -0.08 -13.39 10.96
CA LYS A 307 0.28 -13.90 12.29
C LYS A 307 -0.64 -13.39 13.41
N LYS A 308 -1.56 -12.46 13.12
CA LYS A 308 -2.50 -11.77 14.03
C LYS A 308 -1.84 -10.95 15.14
N TYR A 309 -1.00 -11.57 15.97
CA TYR A 309 -0.23 -10.93 17.03
C TYR A 309 1.25 -11.16 16.78
N VAL A 310 1.99 -10.06 16.59
CA VAL A 310 3.36 -10.15 16.10
C VAL A 310 4.32 -9.41 17.03
N SER A 311 5.44 -10.06 17.33
CA SER A 311 6.54 -9.42 18.05
C SER A 311 7.53 -8.79 17.08
N PHE A 312 8.29 -7.80 17.55
CA PHE A 312 9.35 -7.22 16.74
C PHE A 312 10.43 -8.25 16.34
N LEU A 313 10.73 -9.20 17.22
CA LEU A 313 11.68 -10.28 16.95
C LEU A 313 11.23 -11.13 15.76
N TYR A 314 9.96 -11.53 15.75
CA TYR A 314 9.39 -12.27 14.62
C TYR A 314 9.53 -11.50 13.30
N LEU A 315 9.11 -10.23 13.26
CA LEU A 315 9.23 -9.42 12.04
C LEU A 315 10.69 -9.32 11.58
N ARG A 316 11.62 -9.08 12.50
CA ARG A 316 13.04 -8.99 12.17
C ARG A 316 13.55 -10.29 11.55
N ASP A 317 13.01 -11.43 11.93
CA ASP A 317 13.50 -12.73 11.46
C ASP A 317 12.88 -13.10 10.08
N VAL A 318 11.67 -12.65 9.74
CA VAL A 318 10.98 -13.02 8.48
C VAL A 318 10.92 -11.92 7.40
N PHE A 319 11.04 -10.63 7.77
CA PHE A 319 10.73 -9.52 6.87
C PHE A 319 11.66 -9.43 5.66
N GLN A 320 12.98 -9.63 5.85
CA GLN A 320 13.94 -9.55 4.75
C GLN A 320 13.61 -10.58 3.66
N GLN A 321 13.33 -11.82 4.06
CA GLN A 321 12.98 -12.88 3.12
C GLN A 321 11.65 -12.59 2.41
N ALA A 322 10.64 -12.09 3.13
CA ALA A 322 9.37 -11.67 2.52
C ALA A 322 9.57 -10.58 1.45
N VAL A 323 10.45 -9.61 1.70
CA VAL A 323 10.82 -8.59 0.70
C VAL A 323 11.52 -9.20 -0.50
N LEU A 324 12.48 -10.10 -0.29
CA LEU A 324 13.19 -10.76 -1.39
C LEU A 324 12.24 -11.59 -2.26
N ASN A 325 11.34 -12.36 -1.65
CA ASN A 325 10.32 -13.14 -2.34
C ASN A 325 9.39 -12.23 -3.16
N ARG A 326 8.94 -11.10 -2.59
CA ARG A 326 8.12 -10.12 -3.32
C ARG A 326 8.86 -9.52 -4.52
N LEU A 327 10.14 -9.16 -4.35
CA LEU A 327 10.95 -8.65 -5.46
C LEU A 327 11.14 -9.70 -6.57
N GLU A 328 11.29 -10.97 -6.21
CA GLU A 328 11.37 -12.07 -7.18
C GLU A 328 10.06 -12.24 -7.95
N SER A 329 8.91 -12.18 -7.26
CA SER A 329 7.61 -12.21 -7.92
C SER A 329 7.42 -11.06 -8.92
N PHE A 330 8.01 -9.88 -8.68
CA PHE A 330 7.95 -8.79 -9.65
C PHE A 330 8.77 -9.08 -10.91
N ILE A 331 9.88 -9.81 -10.80
CA ILE A 331 10.72 -10.19 -11.95
C ILE A 331 9.97 -11.15 -12.88
N GLY A 332 9.17 -12.06 -12.30
CA GLY A 332 8.32 -13.01 -13.00
C GLY A 332 7.18 -12.38 -13.81
N LYS A 333 6.78 -11.13 -13.52
CA LYS A 333 5.71 -10.43 -14.25
C LYS A 333 6.08 -10.24 -15.73
N TYR A 334 5.25 -10.80 -16.62
CA TYR A 334 5.51 -10.91 -18.07
C TYR A 334 5.73 -9.54 -18.74
N ASN A 335 5.01 -8.49 -18.31
CA ASN A 335 4.98 -7.18 -18.97
C ASN A 335 5.83 -6.08 -18.29
N LEU A 336 6.78 -6.46 -17.42
CA LEU A 336 7.57 -5.43 -16.72
C LEU A 336 8.74 -4.90 -17.59
N PRO A 337 8.88 -3.56 -17.76
CA PRO A 337 9.96 -2.97 -18.53
C PRO A 337 11.37 -3.38 -18.05
N ALA A 338 12.31 -3.55 -18.99
CA ALA A 338 13.67 -3.97 -18.68
C ALA A 338 14.44 -2.97 -17.77
N SER A 339 14.13 -1.67 -17.84
CA SER A 339 14.66 -0.67 -16.89
C SER A 339 14.22 -0.97 -15.46
N THR A 340 12.96 -1.34 -15.28
CA THR A 340 12.38 -1.65 -13.96
C THR A 340 12.91 -2.97 -13.43
N LYS A 341 13.00 -4.01 -14.27
CA LYS A 341 13.64 -5.28 -13.88
C LYS A 341 15.06 -5.03 -13.35
N ARG A 342 15.86 -4.20 -14.03
CA ARG A 342 17.21 -3.80 -13.56
C ARG A 342 17.18 -3.06 -12.22
N GLU A 343 16.22 -2.15 -12.02
CA GLU A 343 16.03 -1.47 -10.75
C GLU A 343 15.69 -2.44 -9.61
N ILE A 344 14.77 -3.39 -9.85
CA ILE A 344 14.42 -4.47 -8.93
C ILE A 344 15.65 -5.30 -8.57
N PHE A 345 16.42 -5.76 -9.57
CA PHE A 345 17.64 -6.53 -9.33
C PHE A 345 18.64 -5.76 -8.47
N ARG A 346 18.81 -4.45 -8.72
CA ARG A 346 19.69 -3.59 -7.91
C ARG A 346 19.19 -3.48 -6.47
N ILE A 347 17.88 -3.30 -6.27
CA ILE A 347 17.28 -3.25 -4.93
C ILE A 347 17.46 -4.60 -4.23
N ARG A 348 17.15 -5.70 -4.90
CA ARG A 348 17.28 -7.07 -4.40
C ARG A 348 18.71 -7.33 -3.93
N LYS A 349 19.71 -7.13 -4.79
CA LYS A 349 21.13 -7.29 -4.44
C LYS A 349 21.54 -6.44 -3.24
N ARG A 350 21.04 -5.20 -3.15
CA ARG A 350 21.32 -4.33 -1.98
C ARG A 350 20.75 -4.92 -0.69
N ILE A 351 19.57 -5.54 -0.73
CA ILE A 351 18.89 -6.12 0.44
C ILE A 351 19.53 -7.44 0.84
N GLU A 352 19.91 -8.28 -0.13
CA GLU A 352 20.66 -9.52 0.12
C GLU A 352 21.99 -9.24 0.85
N ASN A 353 22.66 -8.14 0.47
CA ASN A 353 23.96 -7.75 1.01
C ASN A 353 23.87 -6.69 2.13
N TRP A 354 22.81 -6.67 2.93
CA TRP A 354 22.74 -5.76 4.07
C TRP A 354 23.83 -6.09 5.10
N ASP A 355 24.74 -5.14 5.34
CA ASP A 355 25.69 -5.21 6.44
C ASP A 355 24.96 -5.15 7.78
N LYS A 356 25.16 -6.18 8.62
CA LYS A 356 24.47 -6.34 9.91
C LYS A 356 22.93 -6.24 9.79
N PRO A 357 22.28 -7.21 9.11
CA PRO A 357 20.85 -7.16 8.79
C PRO A 357 19.96 -6.84 9.98
N LYS A 358 20.28 -7.35 11.17
CA LYS A 358 19.53 -7.10 12.41
C LYS A 358 19.42 -5.60 12.77
N ILE A 359 20.51 -4.84 12.59
CA ILE A 359 20.53 -3.39 12.87
C ILE A 359 19.75 -2.64 11.77
N TYR A 360 19.97 -3.03 10.52
CA TYR A 360 19.30 -2.42 9.38
C TYR A 360 17.78 -2.58 9.45
N LEU A 361 17.32 -3.79 9.79
CA LEU A 361 15.91 -4.10 9.98
C LEU A 361 15.28 -3.30 11.10
N GLU A 362 16.00 -2.99 12.18
CA GLU A 362 15.49 -2.06 13.19
C GLU A 362 15.21 -0.68 12.57
N HIS A 363 16.14 -0.17 11.75
CA HIS A 363 15.97 1.11 11.07
C HIS A 363 14.87 1.12 10.01
N VAL A 364 14.47 -0.05 9.50
CA VAL A 364 13.39 -0.21 8.53
C VAL A 364 12.04 -0.39 9.24
N LEU A 365 11.94 -1.37 10.14
CA LEU A 365 10.68 -1.80 10.74
C LEU A 365 10.16 -0.81 11.79
N MET A 366 11.01 -0.33 12.70
CA MET A 366 10.54 0.51 13.82
C MET A 366 9.86 1.80 13.36
N PRO A 367 10.40 2.59 12.40
CA PRO A 367 9.70 3.76 11.88
C PRO A 367 8.32 3.41 11.33
N ARG A 368 8.22 2.37 10.49
CA ARG A 368 6.97 1.98 9.82
C ARG A 368 5.91 1.48 10.78
N ILE A 369 6.28 0.67 11.77
CA ILE A 369 5.37 0.23 12.84
C ILE A 369 4.83 1.47 13.57
N ASN A 370 5.69 2.42 13.93
CA ASN A 370 5.26 3.64 14.60
C ASN A 370 4.42 4.56 13.69
N TRP A 371 4.68 4.62 12.38
CA TRP A 371 3.83 5.35 11.45
C TRP A 371 2.44 4.74 11.35
N LEU A 372 2.34 3.41 11.25
CA LEU A 372 1.06 2.71 11.25
C LEU A 372 0.30 2.93 12.57
N PHE A 373 1.01 3.02 13.70
CA PHE A 373 0.43 3.36 14.99
C PHE A 373 -0.07 4.81 15.04
N ASP A 374 0.74 5.78 14.62
CA ASP A 374 0.36 7.20 14.57
C ASP A 374 -0.86 7.41 13.63
N LEU A 375 -0.97 6.60 12.57
CA LEU A 375 -2.13 6.56 11.68
C LEU A 375 -3.35 5.85 12.29
N GLY A 376 -3.20 5.10 13.37
CA GLY A 376 -4.27 4.34 14.02
C GLY A 376 -4.68 3.06 13.27
N LEU A 377 -3.74 2.43 12.56
CA LEU A 377 -3.96 1.18 11.79
C LEU A 377 -3.51 -0.07 12.57
N ILE A 378 -2.66 0.11 13.57
CA ILE A 378 -2.21 -0.96 14.46
C ILE A 378 -2.33 -0.51 15.91
N ASP A 379 -2.46 -1.49 16.80
CA ASP A 379 -2.44 -1.30 18.25
C ASP A 379 -1.35 -2.17 18.89
N PHE A 380 -0.93 -1.78 20.09
CA PHE A 380 0.03 -2.54 20.90
C PHE A 380 -0.70 -3.32 21.99
N LYS A 381 -0.21 -4.54 22.25
CA LYS A 381 -0.54 -5.34 23.42
C LYS A 381 0.74 -5.53 24.25
N ASP A 382 0.67 -5.13 25.52
CA ASP A 382 1.76 -5.25 26.50
C ASP A 382 3.10 -4.65 26.04
N ASP A 383 3.07 -3.62 25.19
CA ASP A 383 4.22 -2.94 24.56
C ASP A 383 5.18 -3.82 23.74
N LYS A 384 4.86 -5.11 23.56
CA LYS A 384 5.73 -6.11 22.94
C LYS A 384 5.14 -6.71 21.67
N LEU A 385 3.82 -6.82 21.63
CA LEU A 385 3.07 -7.38 20.51
C LEU A 385 2.30 -6.27 19.81
N PHE A 386 2.23 -6.34 18.50
CA PHE A 386 1.40 -5.45 17.68
C PHE A 386 0.50 -6.28 16.77
N PHE A 387 -0.68 -5.73 16.47
CA PHE A 387 -1.70 -6.36 15.65
C PHE A 387 -2.44 -5.31 14.81
N LEU A 388 -3.00 -5.73 13.68
CA LEU A 388 -3.90 -4.88 12.91
C LEU A 388 -5.22 -4.73 13.66
N ASN A 389 -5.61 -3.49 13.94
CA ASN A 389 -6.97 -3.20 14.41
C ASN A 389 -7.95 -3.25 13.23
N GLU A 390 -9.24 -3.01 13.46
CA GLU A 390 -10.26 -3.09 12.40
C GLU A 390 -9.94 -2.15 11.22
N SER A 391 -9.48 -0.93 11.49
CA SER A 391 -9.04 0.02 10.47
C SER A 391 -7.87 -0.52 9.63
N GLY A 392 -6.89 -1.16 10.30
CA GLY A 392 -5.76 -1.82 9.64
C GLY A 392 -6.17 -3.02 8.79
N LYS A 393 -7.13 -3.82 9.24
CA LYS A 393 -7.69 -4.95 8.47
C LYS A 393 -8.44 -4.45 7.24
N VAL A 394 -9.26 -3.39 7.37
CA VAL A 394 -9.95 -2.75 6.24
C VAL A 394 -8.94 -2.25 5.20
N LEU A 395 -7.85 -1.62 5.65
CA LEU A 395 -6.76 -1.25 4.75
C LEU A 395 -6.17 -2.46 4.03
N PHE A 396 -5.80 -3.50 4.78
CA PHE A 396 -5.17 -4.69 4.19
C PHE A 396 -6.08 -5.37 3.15
N ASN A 397 -7.38 -5.46 3.43
CA ASN A 397 -8.36 -5.97 2.47
C ASN A 397 -8.39 -5.11 1.18
N ASN A 398 -8.30 -3.78 1.30
CA ASN A 398 -8.22 -2.92 0.13
C ASN A 398 -6.95 -3.15 -0.70
N LEU A 399 -5.81 -3.42 -0.07
CA LEU A 399 -4.60 -3.82 -0.79
C LEU A 399 -4.79 -5.16 -1.51
N CYS A 400 -5.52 -6.10 -0.90
CA CYS A 400 -5.86 -7.38 -1.53
C CYS A 400 -6.76 -7.19 -2.75
N TYR A 401 -7.79 -6.34 -2.68
CA TYR A 401 -8.63 -6.02 -3.84
C TYR A 401 -7.82 -5.40 -4.97
N TRP A 402 -6.81 -4.60 -4.65
CA TRP A 402 -5.93 -4.07 -5.68
C TRP A 402 -5.17 -5.18 -6.40
N TYR A 403 -4.66 -6.19 -5.67
CA TYR A 403 -4.03 -7.37 -6.26
C TYR A 403 -5.02 -8.21 -7.06
N ASP A 404 -6.28 -8.34 -6.62
CA ASP A 404 -7.31 -9.05 -7.40
C ASP A 404 -7.63 -8.35 -8.74
N ILE A 405 -7.65 -7.01 -8.75
CA ILE A 405 -7.84 -6.21 -9.97
C ILE A 405 -6.62 -6.28 -10.89
N GLU A 406 -5.41 -6.28 -10.31
CA GLU A 406 -4.16 -6.33 -11.06
C GLU A 406 -3.87 -7.74 -11.61
N GLY A 407 -4.39 -8.79 -10.95
CA GLY A 407 -4.01 -10.19 -11.18
C GLY A 407 -2.57 -10.50 -10.76
N TRP A 408 -1.91 -9.59 -10.05
CA TRP A 408 -0.55 -9.75 -9.57
C TRP A 408 -0.27 -8.84 -8.37
N TYR A 409 0.89 -9.01 -7.74
CA TYR A 409 1.38 -8.01 -6.79
C TYR A 409 1.69 -6.67 -7.47
N ILE A 410 1.22 -5.59 -6.87
CA ILE A 410 1.44 -4.23 -7.39
C ILE A 410 2.87 -3.78 -7.11
N VAL A 411 3.56 -3.33 -8.17
CA VAL A 411 4.91 -2.77 -8.08
C VAL A 411 4.84 -1.31 -7.64
N ASN A 412 3.91 -0.54 -8.22
CA ASN A 412 3.72 0.88 -7.92
C ASN A 412 2.23 1.22 -7.70
N PRO A 413 1.84 1.73 -6.51
CA PRO A 413 0.44 1.96 -6.21
C PRO A 413 -0.11 3.29 -6.75
N GLU A 414 0.68 4.11 -7.46
CA GLU A 414 0.26 5.49 -7.82
C GLU A 414 -1.06 5.51 -8.60
N GLN A 415 -1.29 4.57 -9.52
CA GLN A 415 -2.56 4.53 -10.27
C GLN A 415 -3.76 4.20 -9.38
N TYR A 416 -3.60 3.27 -8.44
CA TYR A 416 -4.64 2.90 -7.48
C TYR A 416 -4.93 4.05 -6.51
N ILE A 417 -3.88 4.64 -5.94
CA ILE A 417 -3.99 5.80 -5.04
C ILE A 417 -4.64 6.99 -5.77
N SER A 418 -4.33 7.21 -7.04
CA SER A 418 -4.92 8.30 -7.82
C SER A 418 -6.43 8.13 -8.12
N ARG A 419 -6.97 6.92 -7.92
CA ARG A 419 -8.34 6.52 -8.28
C ARG A 419 -9.23 6.11 -7.13
N PHE A 420 -8.68 5.72 -5.98
CA PHE A 420 -9.47 5.11 -4.90
C PHE A 420 -9.13 5.62 -3.49
N TYR A 421 -8.14 6.48 -3.35
CA TYR A 421 -7.55 6.77 -2.04
C TYR A 421 -8.52 7.40 -1.03
N GLN A 422 -9.34 8.38 -1.46
CA GLN A 422 -10.29 9.02 -0.55
C GLN A 422 -11.44 8.09 -0.17
N HIS A 423 -11.87 7.23 -1.09
CA HIS A 423 -12.85 6.19 -0.80
C HIS A 423 -12.31 5.19 0.24
N ILE A 424 -11.07 4.70 0.05
CA ILE A 424 -10.39 3.82 1.00
C ILE A 424 -10.24 4.49 2.36
N PHE A 425 -9.77 5.74 2.40
CA PHE A 425 -9.62 6.48 3.64
C PHE A 425 -10.96 6.60 4.38
N THR A 426 -12.05 6.79 3.64
CA THR A 426 -13.40 6.87 4.19
C THR A 426 -13.83 5.53 4.79
N LEU A 427 -13.56 4.39 4.12
CA LEU A 427 -13.84 3.07 4.70
C LEU A 427 -13.06 2.81 5.98
N ILE A 428 -11.80 3.25 6.04
CA ILE A 428 -10.92 3.04 7.20
C ILE A 428 -11.36 3.88 8.41
N TYR A 429 -11.65 5.17 8.22
CA TYR A 429 -11.87 6.11 9.32
C TYR A 429 -13.33 6.56 9.51
N ALA A 430 -14.23 6.15 8.63
CA ALA A 430 -15.66 6.44 8.70
C ALA A 430 -16.49 5.25 8.18
N PRO A 431 -16.40 4.06 8.80
CA PRO A 431 -17.01 2.83 8.29
C PRO A 431 -18.54 2.88 8.19
N ASN A 432 -19.20 3.71 8.99
CA ASN A 432 -20.65 3.93 8.94
C ASN A 432 -21.06 4.99 7.91
N SER A 433 -20.10 5.63 7.25
CA SER A 433 -20.42 6.56 6.18
C SER A 433 -20.88 5.75 4.97
N LYS A 434 -22.02 6.15 4.41
CA LYS A 434 -22.60 5.48 3.25
C LYS A 434 -21.87 5.91 1.98
N VAL A 435 -20.62 5.48 1.84
CA VAL A 435 -19.72 5.85 0.73
C VAL A 435 -20.41 5.61 -0.61
N ASP A 436 -21.07 4.46 -0.74
CA ASP A 436 -21.78 4.07 -1.96
C ASP A 436 -23.11 4.83 -2.19
N GLU A 437 -23.76 5.37 -1.14
CA GLU A 437 -24.94 6.22 -1.31
C GLU A 437 -24.58 7.68 -1.63
N LYS A 438 -23.35 8.10 -1.29
CA LYS A 438 -22.81 9.44 -1.63
C LYS A 438 -22.42 9.57 -3.11
N GLU A 439 -22.45 8.50 -3.90
CA GLU A 439 -22.17 8.52 -5.35
C GLU A 439 -23.29 9.18 -6.18
N ASN A 440 -24.49 9.36 -5.63
CA ASN A 440 -25.61 10.05 -6.28
C ASN A 440 -25.50 11.59 -6.20
N PHE A 441 -24.31 12.13 -6.47
CA PHE A 441 -24.12 13.58 -6.53
C PHE A 441 -24.49 14.13 -7.91
N ASP A 442 -25.11 15.31 -7.96
CA ASP A 442 -25.29 16.00 -9.24
C ASP A 442 -23.91 16.32 -9.84
N LEU A 443 -23.55 15.59 -10.89
CA LEU A 443 -22.28 15.74 -11.62
C LEU A 443 -22.06 17.19 -12.07
N LYS A 444 -23.12 17.93 -12.40
CA LYS A 444 -23.02 19.34 -12.79
C LYS A 444 -22.58 20.21 -11.62
N GLU A 445 -23.16 20.01 -10.44
CA GLU A 445 -22.77 20.73 -9.22
C GLU A 445 -21.36 20.35 -8.77
N LEU A 446 -21.00 19.06 -8.81
CA LEU A 446 -19.63 18.62 -8.52
C LEU A 446 -18.61 19.32 -9.43
N ARG A 447 -18.88 19.36 -10.74
CA ARG A 447 -18.00 20.03 -11.72
C ARG A 447 -17.89 21.54 -11.47
N LYS A 448 -18.96 22.20 -11.00
CA LYS A 448 -18.91 23.60 -10.57
C LYS A 448 -17.99 23.78 -9.36
N LYS A 449 -18.12 22.94 -8.33
CA LYS A 449 -17.24 22.97 -7.15
C LYS A 449 -15.78 22.71 -7.50
N ILE A 450 -15.50 21.72 -8.35
CA ILE A 450 -14.15 21.44 -8.86
C ILE A 450 -13.55 22.69 -9.50
N ASN A 451 -14.28 23.33 -10.43
CA ASN A 451 -13.81 24.54 -11.08
C ASN A 451 -13.59 25.70 -10.08
N SER A 452 -14.48 25.87 -9.09
CA SER A 452 -14.33 26.89 -8.05
C SER A 452 -13.02 26.74 -7.26
N TYR A 453 -12.68 25.52 -6.83
CA TYR A 453 -11.42 25.28 -6.13
C TYR A 453 -10.20 25.38 -7.03
N ILE A 454 -10.32 25.01 -8.31
CA ILE A 454 -9.25 25.26 -9.29
C ILE A 454 -9.01 26.76 -9.44
N GLU A 455 -10.07 27.58 -9.53
CA GLU A 455 -9.97 29.04 -9.57
C GLU A 455 -9.27 29.61 -8.33
N ASP A 456 -9.64 29.17 -7.13
CA ASP A 456 -8.99 29.61 -5.89
C ASP A 456 -7.50 29.20 -5.86
N SER A 457 -7.16 28.04 -6.42
CA SER A 457 -5.78 27.55 -6.45
C SER A 457 -4.81 28.51 -7.16
N PHE A 458 -5.25 29.27 -8.16
CA PHE A 458 -4.40 30.29 -8.82
C PHE A 458 -4.05 31.45 -7.88
N THR A 459 -5.00 31.84 -7.02
CA THR A 459 -4.79 32.89 -6.02
C THR A 459 -3.90 32.40 -4.88
N ARG A 460 -4.05 31.13 -4.50
CA ARG A 460 -3.31 30.49 -3.40
C ARG A 460 -1.87 30.12 -3.76
N PHE A 461 -1.63 29.64 -4.98
CA PHE A 461 -0.32 29.16 -5.42
C PHE A 461 0.27 30.04 -6.52
N LYS A 462 0.32 31.36 -6.26
CA LYS A 462 0.87 32.35 -7.20
C LYS A 462 2.24 31.92 -7.70
N THR A 463 2.38 31.83 -9.02
CA THR A 463 3.66 31.67 -9.69
C THR A 463 4.07 33.01 -10.33
N LEU A 464 5.23 33.05 -10.99
CA LEU A 464 5.65 34.22 -11.77
C LEU A 464 4.64 34.56 -12.89
N ALA A 465 3.88 33.57 -13.35
CA ALA A 465 2.74 33.75 -14.24
C ALA A 465 1.44 33.62 -13.42
N PRO A 466 0.77 34.73 -13.06
CA PRO A 466 -0.36 34.72 -12.12
C PRO A 466 -1.58 33.93 -12.63
N ASN A 467 -1.67 33.69 -13.95
CA ASN A 467 -2.69 32.87 -14.59
C ASN A 467 -2.31 31.39 -14.67
N ARG A 468 -1.21 30.93 -14.05
CA ARG A 468 -0.70 29.56 -14.13
C ARG A 468 -0.43 28.99 -12.74
N VAL A 469 -0.84 27.75 -12.55
CA VAL A 469 -0.58 26.94 -11.35
C VAL A 469 -0.08 25.56 -11.72
N THR A 470 0.74 24.95 -10.87
CA THR A 470 1.15 23.55 -11.04
C THR A 470 -0.08 22.65 -10.99
N LEU A 471 -0.18 21.69 -11.92
CA LEU A 471 -1.28 20.73 -11.98
C LEU A 471 -1.42 19.94 -10.67
N SER A 472 -0.34 19.36 -10.17
CA SER A 472 -0.34 18.60 -8.91
C SER A 472 -0.88 19.40 -7.72
N GLN A 473 -0.49 20.67 -7.59
CA GLN A 473 -0.96 21.53 -6.51
C GLN A 473 -2.44 21.88 -6.66
N ALA A 474 -2.88 22.24 -7.86
CA ALA A 474 -4.28 22.54 -8.13
C ALA A 474 -5.17 21.32 -7.85
N ILE A 475 -4.80 20.15 -8.38
CA ILE A 475 -5.58 18.93 -8.16
C ILE A 475 -5.60 18.54 -6.68
N GLN A 476 -4.44 18.44 -6.01
CA GLN A 476 -4.41 18.06 -4.59
C GLN A 476 -5.21 19.04 -3.72
N TYR A 477 -5.08 20.34 -3.98
CA TYR A 477 -5.85 21.36 -3.27
C TYR A 477 -7.36 21.16 -3.46
N THR A 478 -7.82 21.02 -4.71
CA THR A 478 -9.23 20.76 -5.01
C THR A 478 -9.72 19.46 -4.37
N LYS A 479 -8.93 18.38 -4.53
CA LYS A 479 -9.21 17.03 -4.01
C LYS A 479 -9.49 17.04 -2.51
N TYR A 480 -8.60 17.69 -1.74
CA TYR A 480 -8.73 17.73 -0.29
C TYR A 480 -9.81 18.71 0.19
N ASN A 481 -10.05 19.84 -0.50
CA ASN A 481 -11.17 20.72 -0.13
C ASN A 481 -12.52 20.05 -0.36
N LEU A 482 -12.72 19.37 -1.48
CA LEU A 482 -13.95 18.61 -1.75
C LEU A 482 -14.20 17.58 -0.66
N PHE A 483 -13.15 16.85 -0.25
CA PHE A 483 -13.29 15.82 0.77
C PHE A 483 -13.54 16.37 2.17
N LEU A 484 -12.83 17.43 2.57
CA LEU A 484 -12.88 17.94 3.95
C LEU A 484 -13.99 18.97 4.18
N LYS A 485 -14.33 19.79 3.17
CA LYS A 485 -15.35 20.85 3.30
C LYS A 485 -16.70 20.42 2.77
N ASP A 486 -16.72 19.72 1.62
CA ASP A 486 -17.98 19.30 0.99
C ASP A 486 -18.35 17.86 1.33
N GLU A 487 -17.47 17.12 2.01
CA GLU A 487 -17.61 15.69 2.31
C GLU A 487 -17.84 14.79 1.07
N ILE A 488 -17.26 15.20 -0.07
CA ILE A 488 -17.35 14.47 -1.34
C ILE A 488 -16.00 13.81 -1.62
N PRO A 489 -15.90 12.47 -1.58
CA PRO A 489 -14.69 11.77 -2.01
C PRO A 489 -14.55 11.91 -3.52
N VAL A 490 -13.46 12.54 -3.96
CA VAL A 490 -13.16 12.76 -5.37
C VAL A 490 -11.69 12.49 -5.60
N GLU A 491 -11.41 11.71 -6.62
CA GLU A 491 -10.09 11.14 -6.79
C GLU A 491 -9.23 12.00 -7.71
N TYR A 492 -7.91 11.90 -7.56
CA TYR A 492 -6.96 12.73 -8.33
C TYR A 492 -7.23 12.61 -9.83
N LYS A 493 -7.44 11.38 -10.32
CA LYS A 493 -7.64 11.11 -11.74
C LYS A 493 -8.97 11.67 -12.26
N PHE A 494 -10.01 11.69 -11.42
CA PHE A 494 -11.30 12.28 -11.78
C PHE A 494 -11.17 13.77 -12.07
N ILE A 495 -10.48 14.50 -11.18
CA ILE A 495 -10.24 15.95 -11.35
C ILE A 495 -9.34 16.19 -12.57
N GLU A 496 -8.30 15.37 -12.77
CA GLU A 496 -7.42 15.48 -13.93
C GLU A 496 -8.21 15.34 -15.26
N ASN A 497 -9.08 14.33 -15.35
CA ASN A 497 -9.91 14.08 -16.53
C ASN A 497 -10.93 15.21 -16.73
N HIS A 498 -11.54 15.73 -15.66
CA HIS A 498 -12.42 16.89 -15.73
C HIS A 498 -11.71 18.12 -16.34
N ILE A 499 -10.48 18.42 -15.90
CA ILE A 499 -9.68 19.52 -16.47
C ILE A 499 -9.40 19.29 -17.96
N LYS A 500 -9.00 18.06 -18.33
CA LYS A 500 -8.66 17.70 -19.72
C LYS A 500 -9.84 17.74 -20.67
N GLU A 501 -11.00 17.26 -20.23
CA GLU A 501 -12.12 16.94 -21.12
C GLU A 501 -13.26 17.97 -21.01
N HIS A 502 -13.54 18.45 -19.81
CA HIS A 502 -14.76 19.17 -19.49
C HIS A 502 -14.54 20.66 -19.17
N SER A 503 -13.28 21.09 -19.02
CA SER A 503 -12.92 22.50 -18.76
C SER A 503 -12.03 23.12 -19.85
N LYS A 504 -12.00 22.55 -21.06
CA LYS A 504 -11.17 23.04 -22.19
C LYS A 504 -11.40 24.51 -22.55
N GLY A 505 -12.62 25.01 -22.37
CA GLY A 505 -12.98 26.41 -22.63
C GLY A 505 -12.52 27.40 -21.56
N LYS A 506 -12.19 26.91 -20.34
CA LYS A 506 -11.72 27.74 -19.22
C LYS A 506 -10.21 27.64 -18.99
N TYR A 507 -9.66 26.45 -19.21
CA TYR A 507 -8.28 26.14 -18.88
C TYR A 507 -7.49 25.57 -20.05
N ILE A 508 -6.20 25.87 -20.04
CA ILE A 508 -5.18 25.19 -20.84
C ILE A 508 -4.51 24.17 -19.91
N TYR A 509 -4.59 22.90 -20.28
CA TYR A 509 -3.86 21.80 -19.65
C TYR A 509 -2.61 21.47 -20.47
N LYS A 510 -1.44 21.37 -19.81
CA LYS A 510 -0.23 20.86 -20.44
C LYS A 510 0.59 20.02 -19.45
N TYR A 511 0.81 18.76 -19.82
CA TYR A 511 1.73 17.87 -19.12
C TYR A 511 3.16 18.09 -19.59
N GLN A 512 4.13 17.99 -18.69
CA GLN A 512 5.55 18.14 -18.98
C GLN A 512 6.31 16.92 -18.43
N SER A 513 6.56 15.94 -19.29
CA SER A 513 7.20 14.67 -18.92
C SER A 513 8.51 14.84 -18.17
N GLN A 514 9.33 15.81 -18.57
CA GLN A 514 10.62 16.14 -17.92
C GLN A 514 10.51 16.51 -16.43
N TYR A 515 9.32 16.92 -15.97
CA TYR A 515 9.07 17.27 -14.57
C TYR A 515 8.17 16.26 -13.86
N GLY A 516 7.66 15.24 -14.56
CA GLY A 516 6.65 14.32 -14.03
C GLY A 516 5.36 15.01 -13.57
N ASP A 517 5.10 16.21 -14.08
CA ASP A 517 4.02 17.10 -13.62
C ASP A 517 3.58 18.00 -14.77
N GLY A 518 2.50 18.76 -14.58
CA GLY A 518 1.98 19.69 -15.58
C GLY A 518 1.64 21.04 -14.99
N TYR A 519 0.89 21.80 -15.77
CA TYR A 519 0.25 23.02 -15.29
C TYR A 519 -1.16 23.16 -15.83
N VAL A 520 -1.95 23.92 -15.08
CA VAL A 520 -3.22 24.48 -15.51
C VAL A 520 -3.03 25.98 -15.67
N GLN A 521 -3.53 26.54 -16.77
CA GLN A 521 -3.46 27.96 -17.05
C GLN A 521 -4.85 28.49 -17.41
N LYS A 522 -5.23 29.65 -16.87
CA LYS A 522 -6.47 30.33 -17.28
C LYS A 522 -6.34 30.81 -18.73
N ARG A 523 -7.39 30.57 -19.53
CA ARG A 523 -7.48 31.10 -20.89
C ARG A 523 -7.67 32.60 -20.92
#